data_AF-A0A3N5QJ03-F1
#
_entry.id   AF-A0A3N5QJ03-F1
#
_cell.length_a   1.000
_cell.length_b   1.000
_cell.length_c   1.000
_cell.angle_alpha   90.00
_cell.angle_beta   90.00
_cell.angle_gamma   90.00
#
_symmetry.space_group_name_H-M   'P 1'
#
loop_
_entity.id
_entity.type
_entity.pdbx_description
1 polymer ?
#
loop_
_entity_poly.entity_id
_entity_poly.type
_entity_poly.pdbx_seq_one_letter_code
_entity_poly.pdbx_strand_id
1 'polypeptide(L)'
;DVEQAKVYSCEDADMTLQLRVILEEQLKKDLNQDLFYDLEMKLIPVLMDMETAGIKIDVPFFQEMSKRFAKQLKEIEARVYAEAGMAFNLNSPQQVGVVLFEKLQLPLQKKTLKTKTYSTDVKVLKQLASDSGGVSHPLPKLLLRYRTLTKLKSTYLDALIKIMHPRTGRVHTSFNQTVTATGRLSSSNPNLQNIPIRGEEGREIRKGFIAENGCLLLSSDYSQIELRVFAHYSNDKNMIQAFEKELDIHASTAAEIMGVNLDQVKPDMRRIAKAINFGIIYGMGPQKLSEELGIDLKTAKEYIARYYERYQGVVRYREEMVALAREKGYVTTLFNRRRYLPDIQHQNRIIQSEAERMAINTPIQGTAADLIKKAMIRIHDRLKKEKFGTRLLLQVHDELVFEAPEKEISRIEKLVREEMEGVHQLRVPLKVDIRVGVNWDEAH
;
A
#
# COMPACT_ATOMS: atom_id res chain seq x y z
N ASP A 1 -38.44 15.17 12.62
CA ASP A 1 -39.64 15.56 11.86
C ASP A 1 -39.84 14.55 10.74
N VAL A 2 -41.02 13.93 10.66
CA VAL A 2 -41.32 12.87 9.69
C VAL A 2 -41.46 13.43 8.28
N GLU A 3 -42.01 14.65 8.12
CA GLU A 3 -42.15 15.25 6.79
C GLU A 3 -40.79 15.60 6.20
N GLN A 4 -39.87 16.11 7.01
CA GLN A 4 -38.50 16.37 6.55
C GLN A 4 -37.77 15.08 6.15
N ALA A 5 -37.91 14.00 6.93
CA ALA A 5 -37.32 12.70 6.63
C ALA A 5 -37.89 12.10 5.34
N LYS A 6 -39.20 12.26 5.10
CA LYS A 6 -39.88 11.84 3.88
C LYS A 6 -39.34 12.58 2.66
N VAL A 7 -39.27 13.91 2.69
CA VAL A 7 -38.75 14.70 1.55
C VAL A 7 -37.34 14.26 1.20
N TYR A 8 -36.44 14.22 2.19
CA TYR A 8 -35.06 13.80 1.99
C TYR A 8 -34.95 12.37 1.41
N SER A 9 -35.65 11.39 2.01
CA SER A 9 -35.52 9.99 1.59
C SER A 9 -36.16 9.72 0.22
N CYS A 10 -37.27 10.38 -0.10
CA CYS A 10 -37.91 10.27 -1.41
C CYS A 10 -37.08 10.94 -2.50
N GLU A 11 -36.46 12.09 -2.21
CA GLU A 11 -35.56 12.78 -3.14
C GLU A 11 -34.32 11.92 -3.44
N ASP A 12 -33.68 11.31 -2.43
CA ASP A 12 -32.55 10.39 -2.64
C ASP A 12 -32.93 9.22 -3.58
N ALA A 13 -34.12 8.64 -3.41
CA ALA A 13 -34.61 7.55 -4.25
C ALA A 13 -34.91 8.00 -5.70
N ASP A 14 -35.58 9.14 -5.87
CA ASP A 14 -35.93 9.71 -7.18
C ASP A 14 -34.66 10.12 -7.94
N MET A 15 -33.77 10.89 -7.31
CA MET A 15 -32.52 11.33 -7.93
C MET A 15 -31.63 10.15 -8.32
N THR A 16 -31.56 9.11 -7.49
CA THR A 16 -30.80 7.88 -7.82
C THR A 16 -31.36 7.22 -9.07
N LEU A 17 -32.68 7.12 -9.22
CA LEU A 17 -33.32 6.53 -10.40
C LEU A 17 -33.04 7.36 -11.66
N GLN A 18 -33.17 8.69 -11.58
CA GLN A 18 -32.90 9.58 -12.71
C GLN A 18 -31.43 9.53 -13.15
N LEU A 19 -30.50 9.55 -12.19
CA LEU A 19 -29.07 9.45 -12.48
C LEU A 19 -28.70 8.08 -13.08
N ARG A 20 -29.31 6.99 -12.61
CA ARG A 20 -29.08 5.65 -13.17
C ARG A 20 -29.32 5.64 -14.67
N VAL A 21 -30.42 6.20 -15.14
CA VAL A 21 -30.77 6.21 -16.58
C VAL A 21 -29.66 6.87 -17.41
N ILE A 22 -29.15 8.00 -16.94
CA ILE A 22 -28.10 8.76 -17.64
C ILE A 22 -26.76 8.02 -17.59
N LEU A 23 -26.37 7.54 -16.40
CA LEU A 23 -25.07 6.90 -16.17
C LEU A 23 -24.99 5.51 -16.81
N GLU A 24 -26.10 4.78 -16.90
CA GLU A 24 -26.14 3.46 -17.54
C GLU A 24 -25.87 3.55 -19.06
N GLU A 25 -26.39 4.58 -19.72
CA GLU A 25 -26.04 4.87 -21.11
C GLU A 25 -24.57 5.29 -21.29
N GLN A 26 -24.02 6.03 -20.32
CA GLN A 26 -22.59 6.37 -20.34
C GLN A 26 -21.70 5.14 -20.13
N LEU A 27 -22.07 4.23 -19.22
CA LEU A 27 -21.36 2.97 -18.99
C LEU A 27 -21.31 2.11 -20.26
N LYS A 28 -22.39 2.06 -21.05
CA LYS A 28 -22.43 1.39 -22.37
C LYS A 28 -21.43 2.00 -23.35
N LYS A 29 -21.50 3.33 -23.52
CA LYS A 29 -20.60 4.08 -24.44
C LYS A 29 -19.13 3.90 -24.07
N ASP A 30 -18.85 3.81 -22.78
CA ASP A 30 -17.50 3.62 -22.24
C ASP A 30 -17.08 2.15 -22.12
N LEU A 31 -17.92 1.20 -22.53
CA LEU A 31 -17.67 -0.25 -22.43
C LEU A 31 -17.33 -0.70 -21.00
N ASN A 32 -17.87 0.00 -19.99
CA ASN A 32 -17.59 -0.22 -18.57
C ASN A 32 -18.68 -1.01 -17.85
N GLN A 33 -19.70 -1.49 -18.57
CA GLN A 33 -20.81 -2.23 -17.98
C GLN A 33 -20.36 -3.49 -17.27
N ASP A 34 -19.54 -4.32 -17.92
CA ASP A 34 -19.05 -5.57 -17.33
C ASP A 34 -18.20 -5.28 -16.09
N LEU A 35 -17.32 -4.27 -16.15
CA LEU A 35 -16.57 -3.84 -14.97
C LEU A 35 -17.49 -3.42 -13.83
N PHE A 36 -18.54 -2.65 -14.13
CA PHE A 36 -19.47 -2.17 -13.12
C PHE A 36 -20.29 -3.31 -12.52
N TYR A 37 -20.98 -4.11 -13.35
CA TYR A 37 -21.93 -5.13 -12.89
C TYR A 37 -21.25 -6.43 -12.47
N ASP A 38 -20.21 -6.89 -13.17
CA ASP A 38 -19.54 -8.17 -12.89
C ASP A 38 -18.35 -8.07 -11.94
N LEU A 39 -17.90 -6.86 -11.60
CA LEU A 39 -16.87 -6.65 -10.59
C LEU A 39 -17.35 -5.76 -9.46
N GLU A 40 -17.65 -4.49 -9.72
CA GLU A 40 -17.87 -3.53 -8.63
C GLU A 40 -19.16 -3.82 -7.85
N MET A 41 -20.28 -4.07 -8.54
CA MET A 41 -21.55 -4.39 -7.88
C MET A 41 -21.51 -5.74 -7.15
N LYS A 42 -20.83 -6.74 -7.72
CA LYS A 42 -20.64 -8.06 -7.08
C LYS A 42 -19.73 -8.00 -5.86
N LEU A 43 -18.85 -7.01 -5.77
CA LEU A 43 -17.98 -6.82 -4.61
C LEU A 43 -18.72 -6.24 -3.40
N ILE A 44 -19.81 -5.48 -3.59
CA ILE A 44 -20.58 -4.85 -2.50
C ILE A 44 -20.96 -5.84 -1.39
N PRO A 45 -21.62 -6.98 -1.66
CA PRO A 45 -21.97 -7.93 -0.59
C PRO A 45 -20.74 -8.55 0.08
N VAL A 46 -19.61 -8.67 -0.62
CA VAL A 46 -18.35 -9.14 -0.02
C VAL A 46 -17.85 -8.13 1.01
N LEU A 47 -17.82 -6.84 0.64
CA LEU A 47 -17.38 -5.77 1.55
C LEU A 47 -18.33 -5.66 2.76
N MET A 48 -19.64 -5.71 2.53
CA MET A 48 -20.62 -5.69 3.63
C MET A 48 -20.38 -6.82 4.64
N ASP A 49 -20.12 -8.05 4.16
CA ASP A 49 -19.84 -9.20 5.02
C ASP A 49 -18.50 -9.03 5.76
N MET A 50 -17.46 -8.48 5.11
CA MET A 50 -16.16 -8.17 5.73
C MET A 50 -16.27 -7.10 6.82
N GLU A 51 -16.94 -5.98 6.53
CA GLU A 51 -17.16 -4.89 7.48
C GLU A 51 -17.98 -5.37 8.69
N THR A 52 -19.02 -6.17 8.45
CA THR A 52 -19.84 -6.76 9.51
C THR A 52 -19.06 -7.78 10.35
N ALA A 53 -18.19 -8.57 9.73
CA ALA A 53 -17.35 -9.51 10.45
C ALA A 53 -16.36 -8.76 11.38
N GLY A 54 -15.67 -7.73 10.87
CA GLY A 54 -14.62 -7.02 11.59
C GLY A 54 -13.44 -7.93 11.98
N ILE A 55 -12.40 -7.37 12.58
CA ILE A 55 -11.24 -8.12 13.10
C ILE A 55 -11.17 -8.03 14.63
N LYS A 56 -10.90 -9.16 15.30
CA LYS A 56 -10.81 -9.20 16.76
C LYS A 56 -9.47 -8.65 17.24
N ILE A 57 -9.50 -7.89 18.35
CA ILE A 57 -8.29 -7.39 19.00
C ILE A 57 -8.17 -7.96 20.41
N ASP A 58 -6.93 -8.21 20.84
CA ASP A 58 -6.58 -8.54 22.22
C ASP A 58 -6.46 -7.25 23.04
N VAL A 59 -7.54 -6.90 23.74
CA VAL A 59 -7.63 -5.67 24.54
C VAL A 59 -6.60 -5.65 25.68
N PRO A 60 -6.48 -6.70 26.53
CA PRO A 60 -5.41 -6.75 27.52
C PRO A 60 -4.02 -6.50 26.94
N PHE A 61 -3.68 -7.17 25.82
CA PHE A 61 -2.39 -7.01 25.16
C PHE A 61 -2.17 -5.57 24.66
N PHE A 62 -3.16 -4.96 23.99
CA PHE A 62 -3.06 -3.56 23.54
C PHE A 62 -2.93 -2.56 24.71
N GLN A 63 -3.62 -2.79 25.82
CA GLN A 63 -3.52 -1.95 27.01
C GLN A 63 -2.14 -2.02 27.66
N GLU A 64 -1.57 -3.22 27.78
CA GLU A 64 -0.22 -3.42 28.30
C GLU A 64 0.83 -2.75 27.38
N MET A 65 0.70 -2.97 26.07
CA MET A 65 1.57 -2.35 25.08
C MET A 65 1.49 -0.82 25.11
N SER A 66 0.28 -0.25 25.27
CA SER A 66 0.09 1.21 25.39
C SER A 66 0.77 1.77 26.63
N LYS A 67 0.69 1.07 27.79
CA LYS A 67 1.40 1.45 29.02
C LYS A 67 2.92 1.42 28.84
N ARG A 68 3.45 0.38 28.19
CA ARG A 68 4.88 0.25 27.89
C ARG A 68 5.38 1.39 26.99
N PHE A 69 4.62 1.72 25.94
CA PHE A 69 4.95 2.85 25.06
C PHE A 69 4.85 4.19 25.77
N ALA A 70 3.89 4.38 26.67
CA ALA A 70 3.82 5.59 27.51
C ALA A 70 5.08 5.77 28.36
N LYS A 71 5.63 4.68 28.94
CA LYS A 71 6.88 4.73 29.70
C LYS A 71 8.07 5.10 28.81
N GLN A 72 8.23 4.42 27.66
CA GLN A 72 9.30 4.72 26.71
C GLN A 72 9.24 6.16 26.16
N LEU A 73 8.03 6.68 25.91
CA LEU A 73 7.85 8.05 25.45
C LEU A 73 8.35 9.08 26.48
N LYS A 74 8.07 8.86 27.78
CA LYS A 74 8.61 9.72 28.86
C LYS A 74 10.13 9.67 28.95
N GLU A 75 10.72 8.48 28.79
CA GLU A 75 12.18 8.31 28.79
C GLU A 75 12.83 9.03 27.60
N ILE A 76 12.24 8.90 26.40
CA ILE A 76 12.73 9.60 25.20
C ILE A 76 12.55 11.10 25.34
N GLU A 77 11.42 11.57 25.86
CA GLU A 77 11.14 13.00 26.08
C GLU A 77 12.18 13.62 27.02
N ALA A 78 12.46 12.97 28.16
CA ALA A 78 13.49 13.42 29.10
C ALA A 78 14.88 13.50 28.44
N ARG A 79 15.23 12.49 27.61
CA ARG A 79 16.48 12.50 26.84
C ARG A 79 16.52 13.62 25.81
N VAL A 80 15.42 13.86 25.08
CA VAL A 80 15.35 14.95 24.10
C VAL A 80 15.52 16.30 24.79
N TYR A 81 14.93 16.50 25.96
CA TYR A 81 15.10 17.75 26.72
C TYR A 81 16.52 17.95 27.24
N ALA A 82 17.18 16.87 27.69
CA ALA A 82 18.58 16.92 28.09
C ALA A 82 19.49 17.29 26.92
N GLU A 83 19.31 16.63 25.77
CA GLU A 83 20.08 16.89 24.54
C GLU A 83 19.81 18.28 23.94
N ALA A 84 18.56 18.77 24.02
CA ALA A 84 18.20 20.10 23.57
C ALA A 84 18.57 21.21 24.55
N GLY A 85 18.83 20.88 25.82
CA GLY A 85 19.00 21.83 26.92
C GLY A 85 17.76 22.71 27.16
N MET A 86 16.56 22.25 26.82
CA MET A 86 15.28 22.93 27.10
C MET A 86 14.08 22.00 26.90
N ALA A 87 12.98 22.32 27.59
CA ALA A 87 11.69 21.72 27.31
C ALA A 87 10.98 22.42 26.14
N PHE A 88 10.31 21.63 25.30
CA PHE A 88 9.49 22.11 24.18
C PHE A 88 8.50 21.02 23.74
N ASN A 89 7.52 21.39 22.93
CA ASN A 89 6.52 20.46 22.41
C ASN A 89 7.10 19.63 21.24
N LEU A 90 7.40 18.36 21.50
CA LEU A 90 7.96 17.41 20.53
C LEU A 90 7.00 17.08 19.38
N ASN A 91 5.69 17.33 19.55
CA ASN A 91 4.67 17.16 18.52
C ASN A 91 4.50 18.39 17.64
N SER A 92 5.13 19.54 17.98
CA SER A 92 5.06 20.76 17.16
C SER A 92 6.22 20.82 16.17
N PRO A 93 5.98 20.68 14.84
CA PRO A 93 7.04 20.77 13.84
C PRO A 93 7.77 22.12 13.88
N GLN A 94 7.08 23.19 14.26
CA GLN A 94 7.65 24.53 14.37
C GLN A 94 8.68 24.59 15.51
N GLN A 95 8.32 24.14 16.72
CA GLN A 95 9.24 24.17 17.85
C GLN A 95 10.43 23.22 17.64
N VAL A 96 10.16 22.02 17.11
CA VAL A 96 11.22 21.07 16.72
C VAL A 96 12.17 21.70 15.69
N GLY A 97 11.65 22.40 14.69
CA GLY A 97 12.46 23.08 13.67
C GLY A 97 13.37 24.16 14.26
N VAL A 98 12.84 25.02 15.14
CA VAL A 98 13.63 26.05 15.84
C VAL A 98 14.76 25.42 16.66
N VAL A 99 14.47 24.36 17.41
CA VAL A 99 15.50 23.67 18.22
C VAL A 99 16.59 23.07 17.32
N LEU A 100 16.22 22.36 16.25
CA LEU A 100 17.19 21.70 15.36
C LEU A 100 18.09 22.69 14.62
N PHE A 101 17.51 23.73 14.02
CA PHE A 101 18.21 24.57 13.04
C PHE A 101 18.67 25.92 13.57
N GLU A 102 17.99 26.49 14.58
CA GLU A 102 18.37 27.79 15.15
C GLU A 102 19.20 27.60 16.43
N LYS A 103 18.77 26.71 17.35
CA LYS A 103 19.49 26.48 18.62
C LYS A 103 20.69 25.54 18.46
N LEU A 104 20.48 24.35 17.90
CA LEU A 104 21.52 23.34 17.73
C LEU A 104 22.37 23.56 16.48
N GLN A 105 21.96 24.50 15.61
CA GLN A 105 22.65 24.87 14.36
C GLN A 105 23.02 23.65 13.49
N LEU A 106 22.18 22.62 13.50
CA LEU A 106 22.34 21.48 12.59
C LEU A 106 22.22 21.97 11.13
N PRO A 107 22.79 21.23 10.15
CA PRO A 107 22.88 21.68 8.76
C PRO A 107 21.62 22.39 8.26
N LEU A 108 21.78 23.68 7.95
CA LEU A 108 20.69 24.62 7.70
C LEU A 108 19.83 24.17 6.50
N GLN A 109 18.56 23.86 6.79
CA GLN A 109 17.53 23.63 5.78
C GLN A 109 16.78 24.93 5.49
N LYS A 110 16.42 25.15 4.22
CA LYS A 110 15.56 26.29 3.84
C LYS A 110 14.16 26.07 4.44
N LYS A 111 13.56 27.14 4.96
CA LYS A 111 12.15 27.15 5.36
C LYS A 111 11.29 26.83 4.14
N THR A 112 10.25 26.01 4.32
CA THR A 112 9.36 25.67 3.20
C THR A 112 8.63 26.92 2.72
N LEU A 113 8.46 27.06 1.41
CA LEU A 113 7.81 28.22 0.80
C LEU A 113 6.35 28.38 1.25
N LYS A 114 5.67 27.26 1.54
CA LYS A 114 4.24 27.23 1.87
C LYS A 114 3.96 27.60 3.33
N THR A 115 4.71 27.05 4.28
CA THR A 115 4.44 27.25 5.72
C THR A 115 5.40 28.24 6.38
N LYS A 116 6.46 28.67 5.69
CA LYS A 116 7.55 29.49 6.25
C LYS A 116 8.18 28.86 7.50
N THR A 117 8.07 27.55 7.67
CA THR A 117 8.70 26.77 8.77
C THR A 117 9.73 25.79 8.21
N TYR A 118 10.65 25.34 9.06
CA TYR A 118 11.57 24.28 8.69
C TYR A 118 10.82 22.95 8.53
N SER A 119 11.14 22.18 7.48
CA SER A 119 10.65 20.79 7.40
C SER A 119 11.37 19.97 8.47
N THR A 120 10.60 19.18 9.20
CA THR A 120 11.12 18.21 10.16
C THR A 120 10.64 16.81 9.78
N ASP A 121 10.30 16.57 8.50
CA ASP A 121 9.74 15.29 8.08
C ASP A 121 10.74 14.14 8.23
N VAL A 122 10.23 12.91 8.15
CA VAL A 122 11.04 11.68 8.32
C VAL A 122 12.28 11.69 7.43
N LYS A 123 12.19 12.19 6.18
CA LYS A 123 13.34 12.29 5.26
C LYS A 123 14.42 13.21 5.81
N VAL A 124 14.04 14.40 6.28
CA VAL A 124 14.98 15.40 6.84
C VAL A 124 15.63 14.87 8.11
N LEU A 125 14.84 14.31 9.03
CA LEU A 125 15.38 13.77 10.28
C LEU A 125 16.30 12.57 10.04
N LYS A 126 16.02 11.72 9.04
CA LYS A 126 16.91 10.62 8.66
C LYS A 126 18.24 11.13 8.11
N GLN A 127 18.20 12.15 7.25
CA GLN A 127 19.41 12.79 6.71
C GLN A 127 20.26 13.42 7.82
N LEU A 128 19.61 14.10 8.78
CA LEU A 128 20.29 14.66 9.95
C LEU A 128 20.84 13.58 10.89
N ALA A 129 20.22 12.39 10.92
CA ALA A 129 20.71 11.26 11.70
C ALA A 129 21.86 10.48 11.02
N SER A 130 22.09 10.66 9.71
CA SER A 130 23.06 9.90 8.90
C SER A 130 24.39 10.64 8.66
N ASP A 131 24.80 11.54 9.55
CA ASP A 131 26.09 12.25 9.49
C ASP A 131 26.34 13.13 8.25
N SER A 132 25.27 13.55 7.56
CA SER A 132 25.36 14.35 6.34
C SER A 132 25.64 15.83 6.65
N GLY A 133 26.82 16.13 7.18
CA GLY A 133 27.26 17.51 7.47
C GLY A 133 28.35 17.68 8.53
N GLY A 134 28.97 16.60 9.05
CA GLY A 134 30.09 16.69 9.99
C GLY A 134 29.71 16.86 11.48
N VAL A 135 28.42 16.84 11.81
CA VAL A 135 27.92 16.86 13.20
C VAL A 135 26.84 15.79 13.36
N SER A 136 27.21 14.64 13.93
CA SER A 136 26.27 13.61 14.37
C SER A 136 25.61 14.07 15.66
N HIS A 137 24.31 14.35 15.65
CA HIS A 137 23.56 14.65 16.87
C HIS A 137 22.58 13.50 17.16
N PRO A 138 22.47 13.02 18.42
CA PRO A 138 21.49 11.99 18.78
C PRO A 138 20.01 12.42 18.65
N LEU A 139 19.74 13.73 18.65
CA LEU A 139 18.38 14.28 18.79
C LEU A 139 17.45 13.97 17.60
N PRO A 140 17.88 14.07 16.31
CA PRO A 140 17.08 13.59 15.17
C PRO A 140 16.64 12.12 15.28
N LYS A 141 17.52 11.22 15.76
CA LYS A 141 17.20 9.79 15.95
C LYS A 141 16.18 9.59 17.08
N LEU A 142 16.33 10.32 18.18
CA LEU A 142 15.36 10.32 19.29
C LEU A 142 13.99 10.85 18.85
N LEU A 143 13.94 11.94 18.06
CA LEU A 143 12.70 12.50 17.53
C LEU A 143 12.00 11.55 16.56
N LEU A 144 12.75 10.87 15.68
CA LEU A 144 12.19 9.82 14.82
C LEU A 144 11.54 8.73 15.66
N ARG A 145 12.23 8.24 16.69
CA ARG A 145 11.71 7.22 17.59
C ARG A 145 10.48 7.69 18.34
N TYR A 146 10.50 8.91 18.89
CA TYR A 146 9.39 9.52 19.60
C TYR A 146 8.14 9.59 18.72
N ARG A 147 8.28 10.10 17.50
CA ARG A 147 7.14 10.22 16.55
C ARG A 147 6.59 8.87 16.14
N THR A 148 7.46 7.88 15.93
CA THR A 148 7.02 6.50 15.66
C THR A 148 6.17 5.99 16.82
N LEU A 149 6.69 5.97 18.05
CA LEU A 149 5.96 5.45 19.20
C LEU A 149 4.66 6.24 19.50
N THR A 150 4.69 7.56 19.37
CA THR A 150 3.50 8.41 19.55
C THR A 150 2.42 8.06 18.53
N LYS A 151 2.79 7.88 17.25
CA LYS A 151 1.84 7.45 16.22
C LYS A 151 1.31 6.05 16.52
N LEU A 152 2.20 5.11 16.86
CA LEU A 152 1.81 3.73 17.15
C LEU A 152 0.80 3.64 18.31
N LYS A 153 1.10 4.33 19.42
CA LYS A 153 0.25 4.37 20.60
C LYS A 153 -1.10 5.04 20.30
N SER A 154 -1.07 6.26 19.76
CA SER A 154 -2.31 7.05 19.58
C SER A 154 -3.21 6.48 18.48
N THR A 155 -2.64 6.04 17.36
CA THR A 155 -3.40 5.65 16.16
C THR A 155 -3.82 4.19 16.20
N TYR A 156 -2.99 3.28 16.74
CA TYR A 156 -3.23 1.84 16.63
C TYR A 156 -3.51 1.14 17.96
N LEU A 157 -3.13 1.71 19.11
CA LEU A 157 -3.44 1.10 20.40
C LEU A 157 -4.68 1.77 21.01
N ASP A 158 -4.53 3.03 21.42
CA ASP A 158 -5.57 3.75 22.17
C ASP A 158 -6.84 3.95 21.33
N ALA A 159 -6.69 4.34 20.05
CA ALA A 159 -7.82 4.55 19.16
C ALA A 159 -8.57 3.25 18.85
N LEU A 160 -7.86 2.14 18.61
CA LEU A 160 -8.51 0.85 18.29
C LEU A 160 -9.31 0.31 19.48
N ILE A 161 -8.78 0.42 20.70
CA ILE A 161 -9.53 0.06 21.92
C ILE A 161 -10.81 0.90 22.02
N LYS A 162 -10.74 2.20 21.70
CA LYS A 162 -11.89 3.12 21.82
C LYS A 162 -13.01 2.84 20.82
N ILE A 163 -12.67 2.45 19.60
CA ILE A 163 -13.66 2.23 18.51
C ILE A 163 -14.12 0.78 18.40
N MET A 164 -13.46 -0.15 19.10
CA MET A 164 -13.85 -1.55 19.14
C MET A 164 -15.29 -1.71 19.63
N HIS A 165 -16.05 -2.58 18.96
CA HIS A 165 -17.41 -2.87 19.34
C HIS A 165 -17.45 -3.63 20.70
N PRO A 166 -18.16 -3.10 21.71
CA PRO A 166 -18.01 -3.54 23.10
C PRO A 166 -18.52 -4.96 23.36
N ARG A 167 -19.47 -5.46 22.55
CA ARG A 167 -20.02 -6.82 22.73
C ARG A 167 -19.22 -7.90 22.01
N THR A 168 -18.57 -7.56 20.91
CA THR A 168 -17.88 -8.53 20.04
C THR A 168 -16.37 -8.52 20.25
N GLY A 169 -15.81 -7.43 20.78
CA GLY A 169 -14.36 -7.25 20.86
C GLY A 169 -13.70 -7.03 19.50
N ARG A 170 -14.50 -6.66 18.48
CA ARG A 170 -14.06 -6.54 17.09
C ARG A 170 -14.03 -5.10 16.63
N VAL A 171 -13.08 -4.80 15.75
CA VAL A 171 -12.93 -3.52 15.08
C VAL A 171 -13.49 -3.65 13.67
N HIS A 172 -14.40 -2.74 13.31
CA HIS A 172 -15.10 -2.74 12.04
C HIS A 172 -14.57 -1.56 11.21
N THR A 173 -13.75 -1.84 10.21
CA THR A 173 -13.30 -0.83 9.24
C THR A 173 -14.40 -0.55 8.21
N SER A 174 -14.36 0.62 7.58
CA SER A 174 -15.11 0.92 6.36
C SER A 174 -14.18 0.83 5.14
N PHE A 175 -14.55 0.06 4.12
CA PHE A 175 -13.87 -0.03 2.84
C PHE A 175 -14.51 0.94 1.84
N ASN A 176 -13.75 1.94 1.41
CA ASN A 176 -14.23 2.90 0.42
C ASN A 176 -13.91 2.40 -1.00
N GLN A 177 -14.95 1.95 -1.69
CA GLN A 177 -14.83 1.36 -3.04
C GLN A 177 -14.63 2.39 -4.16
N THR A 178 -15.08 3.63 -3.96
CA THR A 178 -15.19 4.68 -5.00
C THR A 178 -14.20 5.85 -4.82
N VAL A 179 -13.18 5.71 -3.97
CA VAL A 179 -12.28 6.84 -3.61
C VAL A 179 -11.00 6.90 -4.45
N THR A 180 -10.33 5.77 -4.69
CA THR A 180 -9.00 5.81 -5.32
C THR A 180 -9.10 5.89 -6.84
N ALA A 181 -8.26 6.72 -7.46
CA ALA A 181 -8.22 6.89 -8.92
C ALA A 181 -7.77 5.65 -9.70
N THR A 182 -7.17 4.67 -9.01
CA THR A 182 -6.68 3.43 -9.63
C THR A 182 -7.57 2.23 -9.33
N GLY A 183 -8.67 2.40 -8.61
CA GLY A 183 -9.63 1.32 -8.32
C GLY A 183 -9.28 0.43 -7.13
N ARG A 184 -8.20 0.73 -6.40
CA ARG A 184 -7.91 0.11 -5.10
C ARG A 184 -8.99 0.47 -4.07
N LEU A 185 -9.26 -0.46 -3.17
CA LEU A 185 -9.99 -0.15 -1.94
C LEU A 185 -9.10 0.73 -1.05
N SER A 186 -9.71 1.69 -0.35
CA SER A 186 -9.10 2.34 0.80
C SER A 186 -9.88 1.97 2.07
N SER A 187 -9.25 2.10 3.23
CA SER A 187 -9.87 1.79 4.52
C SER A 187 -9.90 3.01 5.44
N SER A 188 -11.00 3.21 6.16
CA SER A 188 -11.22 4.29 7.13
C SER A 188 -11.98 3.78 8.37
N ASN A 189 -11.88 4.54 9.46
CA ASN A 189 -12.64 4.30 10.71
C ASN A 189 -12.56 2.88 11.29
N PRO A 190 -11.36 2.28 11.48
CA PRO A 190 -10.01 2.83 11.31
C PRO A 190 -9.37 2.39 9.98
N ASN A 191 -8.27 3.04 9.59
CA ASN A 191 -7.50 2.59 8.43
C ASN A 191 -6.62 1.36 8.80
N LEU A 192 -7.11 0.17 8.50
CA LEU A 192 -6.41 -1.11 8.73
C LEU A 192 -5.41 -1.48 7.63
N GLN A 193 -5.42 -0.77 6.50
CA GLN A 193 -4.39 -0.96 5.46
C GLN A 193 -3.04 -0.37 5.87
N ASN A 194 -3.04 0.59 6.81
CA ASN A 194 -1.83 1.26 7.27
C ASN A 194 -1.21 0.63 8.53
N ILE A 195 -1.63 -0.57 8.95
CA ILE A 195 -1.01 -1.25 10.10
C ILE A 195 0.44 -1.60 9.75
N PRO A 196 1.44 -1.08 10.49
CA PRO A 196 2.84 -1.26 10.15
C PRO A 196 3.25 -2.74 10.08
N ILE A 197 3.96 -3.08 9.01
CA ILE A 197 4.54 -4.41 8.77
C ILE A 197 6.04 -4.47 9.11
N ARG A 198 6.74 -3.33 9.03
CA ARG A 198 8.20 -3.27 9.23
C ARG A 198 8.53 -2.78 10.64
N GLY A 199 9.60 -3.33 11.19
CA GLY A 199 10.10 -2.99 12.52
C GLY A 199 9.46 -3.84 13.61
N GLU A 200 10.18 -3.98 14.73
CA GLU A 200 9.77 -4.79 15.87
C GLU A 200 8.41 -4.33 16.43
N GLU A 201 8.19 -3.02 16.57
CA GLU A 201 6.96 -2.49 17.15
C GLU A 201 5.75 -2.67 16.24
N GLY A 202 5.97 -2.63 14.92
CA GLY A 202 4.90 -2.88 13.93
C GLY A 202 4.42 -4.32 14.01
N ARG A 203 5.37 -5.25 14.06
CA ARG A 203 5.12 -6.67 14.29
C ARG A 203 4.41 -6.94 15.61
N GLU A 204 4.86 -6.29 16.69
CA GLU A 204 4.19 -6.40 17.99
C GLU A 204 2.73 -5.92 17.95
N ILE A 205 2.40 -4.85 17.21
CA ILE A 205 1.00 -4.41 17.05
C ILE A 205 0.17 -5.49 16.35
N ARG A 206 0.71 -6.13 15.31
CA ARG A 206 0.03 -7.20 14.57
C ARG A 206 -0.30 -8.40 15.46
N LYS A 207 0.50 -8.69 16.50
CA LYS A 207 0.22 -9.75 17.47
C LYS A 207 -1.08 -9.55 18.25
N GLY A 208 -1.52 -8.31 18.44
CA GLY A 208 -2.79 -8.05 19.13
C GLY A 208 -4.02 -8.10 18.22
N PHE A 209 -3.87 -8.40 16.92
CA PHE A 209 -4.97 -8.80 16.06
C PHE A 209 -5.04 -10.33 16.05
N ILE A 210 -6.12 -10.88 16.60
CA ILE A 210 -6.23 -12.31 16.92
C ILE A 210 -7.43 -12.94 16.23
N ALA A 211 -7.44 -14.27 16.14
CA ALA A 211 -8.61 -15.02 15.74
C ALA A 211 -9.62 -15.19 16.90
N GLU A 212 -10.87 -15.49 16.55
CA GLU A 212 -11.87 -16.01 17.49
C GLU A 212 -11.46 -17.38 18.08
N ASN A 213 -11.97 -17.71 19.27
CA ASN A 213 -11.65 -18.99 19.90
C ASN A 213 -12.06 -20.19 19.00
N GLY A 214 -11.12 -21.13 18.79
CA GLY A 214 -11.31 -22.28 17.89
C GLY A 214 -11.10 -21.96 16.41
N CYS A 215 -10.65 -20.74 16.09
CA CYS A 215 -10.26 -20.30 14.76
C CYS A 215 -8.77 -19.92 14.72
N LEU A 216 -8.22 -19.87 13.51
CA LEU A 216 -6.92 -19.30 13.20
C LEU A 216 -7.07 -18.19 12.16
N LEU A 217 -6.10 -17.28 12.11
CA LEU A 217 -5.97 -16.35 11.01
C LEU A 217 -5.20 -17.01 9.89
N LEU A 218 -5.68 -16.81 8.66
CA LEU A 218 -4.98 -17.19 7.43
C LEU A 218 -4.76 -15.91 6.63
N SER A 219 -3.53 -15.63 6.24
CA SER A 219 -3.23 -14.57 5.28
C SER A 219 -2.76 -15.14 3.97
N SER A 220 -3.20 -14.53 2.88
CA SER A 220 -2.77 -14.85 1.53
C SER A 220 -2.36 -13.57 0.81
N ASP A 221 -1.10 -13.50 0.38
CA ASP A 221 -0.54 -12.33 -0.32
C ASP A 221 -0.11 -12.72 -1.73
N TYR A 222 -0.45 -11.90 -2.73
CA TYR A 222 0.09 -12.14 -4.06
C TYR A 222 1.59 -11.82 -4.11
N SER A 223 2.39 -12.81 -4.46
CA SER A 223 3.83 -12.61 -4.67
C SER A 223 4.07 -11.70 -5.88
N GLN A 224 4.30 -10.41 -5.61
CA GLN A 224 4.75 -9.40 -6.58
C GLN A 224 3.75 -9.19 -7.73
N ILE A 225 2.44 -9.12 -7.44
CA ILE A 225 1.40 -9.00 -8.47
C ILE A 225 1.64 -7.85 -9.44
N GLU A 226 2.09 -6.68 -8.97
CA GLU A 226 2.36 -5.54 -9.84
C GLU A 226 3.47 -5.84 -10.87
N LEU A 227 4.53 -6.57 -10.48
CA LEU A 227 5.59 -6.96 -11.41
C LEU A 227 5.13 -8.03 -12.40
N ARG A 228 4.26 -8.95 -11.98
CA ARG A 228 3.66 -9.96 -12.87
C ARG A 228 2.73 -9.32 -13.89
N VAL A 229 1.90 -8.38 -13.46
CA VAL A 229 1.05 -7.54 -14.33
C VAL A 229 1.93 -6.70 -15.27
N PHE A 230 3.01 -6.13 -14.77
CA PHE A 230 3.96 -5.38 -15.60
C PHE A 230 4.63 -6.26 -16.67
N ALA A 231 5.03 -7.49 -16.32
CA ALA A 231 5.55 -8.47 -17.29
C ALA A 231 4.51 -8.80 -18.38
N HIS A 232 3.24 -8.93 -17.99
CA HIS A 232 2.14 -9.17 -18.93
C HIS A 232 1.96 -8.01 -19.91
N TYR A 233 1.89 -6.77 -19.43
CA TYR A 233 1.72 -5.58 -20.27
C TYR A 233 2.95 -5.28 -21.14
N SER A 234 4.14 -5.32 -20.53
CA SER A 234 5.39 -5.06 -21.24
C SER A 234 5.70 -6.14 -22.27
N ASN A 235 5.14 -7.35 -22.11
CA ASN A 235 5.45 -8.51 -22.93
C ASN A 235 6.98 -8.66 -23.10
N ASP A 236 7.72 -8.40 -22.02
CA ASP A 236 9.17 -8.46 -22.02
C ASP A 236 9.62 -9.91 -21.82
N LYS A 237 10.35 -10.43 -22.80
CA LYS A 237 10.76 -11.85 -22.82
C LYS A 237 11.62 -12.23 -21.62
N ASN A 238 12.53 -11.35 -21.19
CA ASN A 238 13.43 -11.63 -20.08
C ASN A 238 12.67 -11.61 -18.75
N MET A 239 11.73 -10.67 -18.59
CA MET A 239 10.89 -10.60 -17.40
C MET A 239 9.91 -11.79 -17.31
N ILE A 240 9.27 -12.15 -18.43
CA ILE A 240 8.37 -13.32 -18.50
C ILE A 240 9.13 -14.60 -18.14
N GLN A 241 10.29 -14.83 -18.78
CA GLN A 241 11.10 -16.02 -18.54
C GLN A 241 11.56 -16.12 -17.08
N ALA A 242 11.87 -15.00 -16.43
CA ALA A 242 12.25 -14.99 -15.02
C ALA A 242 11.11 -15.48 -14.12
N PHE A 243 9.87 -15.07 -14.39
CA PHE A 243 8.70 -15.54 -13.64
C PHE A 243 8.33 -16.99 -13.95
N GLU A 244 8.43 -17.42 -15.21
CA GLU A 244 8.17 -18.82 -15.61
C GLU A 244 9.14 -19.81 -14.98
N LYS A 245 10.40 -19.40 -14.79
CA LYS A 245 11.44 -20.19 -14.11
C LYS A 245 11.43 -20.04 -12.59
N GLU A 246 10.45 -19.34 -12.02
CA GLU A 246 10.35 -19.02 -10.60
C GLU A 246 11.61 -18.37 -10.01
N LEU A 247 12.35 -17.62 -10.82
CA LEU A 247 13.54 -16.91 -10.35
C LEU A 247 13.12 -15.71 -9.49
N ASP A 248 13.94 -15.38 -8.49
CA ASP A 248 13.79 -14.11 -7.79
C ASP A 248 14.09 -12.97 -8.77
N ILE A 249 13.04 -12.28 -9.22
CA ILE A 249 13.15 -11.20 -10.20
C ILE A 249 14.08 -10.09 -9.74
N HIS A 250 14.15 -9.79 -8.43
CA HIS A 250 15.04 -8.77 -7.91
C HIS A 250 16.50 -9.22 -7.96
N ALA A 251 16.77 -10.49 -7.62
CA ALA A 251 18.12 -11.04 -7.74
C ALA A 251 18.55 -11.14 -9.21
N SER A 252 17.65 -11.57 -10.10
CA SER A 252 17.87 -11.62 -11.55
C SER A 252 18.18 -10.24 -12.12
N THR A 253 17.39 -9.22 -11.75
CA THR A 253 17.69 -7.84 -12.14
C THR A 253 19.02 -7.35 -11.55
N ALA A 254 19.34 -7.69 -10.30
CA ALA A 254 20.60 -7.29 -9.67
C ALA A 254 21.82 -7.87 -10.40
N ALA A 255 21.77 -9.17 -10.71
CA ALA A 255 22.80 -9.88 -11.47
C ALA A 255 23.10 -9.16 -12.79
N GLU A 256 22.04 -8.80 -13.52
CA GLU A 256 22.16 -8.13 -14.80
C GLU A 256 22.73 -6.70 -14.67
N ILE A 257 22.09 -5.83 -13.87
CA ILE A 257 22.48 -4.41 -13.82
C ILE A 257 23.85 -4.22 -13.19
N MET A 258 24.29 -5.14 -12.32
CA MET A 258 25.59 -5.08 -11.66
C MET A 258 26.65 -5.93 -12.33
N GLY A 259 26.30 -6.73 -13.34
CA GLY A 259 27.23 -7.58 -14.09
C GLY A 259 27.85 -8.69 -13.25
N VAL A 260 27.05 -9.32 -12.37
CA VAL A 260 27.47 -10.44 -11.51
C VAL A 260 26.63 -11.67 -11.79
N ASN A 261 27.13 -12.86 -11.46
CA ASN A 261 26.31 -14.08 -11.57
C ASN A 261 25.21 -14.08 -10.51
N LEU A 262 24.11 -14.81 -10.78
CA LEU A 262 22.94 -14.84 -9.89
C LEU A 262 23.27 -15.35 -8.48
N ASP A 263 24.18 -16.32 -8.37
CA ASP A 263 24.70 -16.89 -7.12
C ASP A 263 25.60 -15.92 -6.34
N GLN A 264 26.12 -14.87 -6.99
CA GLN A 264 26.96 -13.85 -6.39
C GLN A 264 26.17 -12.62 -5.89
N VAL A 265 24.84 -12.60 -6.10
CA VAL A 265 23.98 -11.48 -5.70
C VAL A 265 23.89 -11.41 -4.18
N LYS A 266 24.44 -10.34 -3.61
CA LYS A 266 24.36 -10.06 -2.17
C LYS A 266 23.01 -9.44 -1.80
N PRO A 267 22.57 -9.53 -0.51
CA PRO A 267 21.32 -8.93 -0.05
C PRO A 267 21.16 -7.44 -0.37
N ASP A 268 22.25 -6.66 -0.29
CA ASP A 268 22.23 -5.23 -0.64
C ASP A 268 22.04 -4.99 -2.13
N MET A 269 22.62 -5.85 -2.98
CA MET A 269 22.45 -5.77 -4.45
C MET A 269 20.99 -6.04 -4.82
N ARG A 270 20.40 -7.08 -4.22
CA ARG A 270 18.97 -7.39 -4.36
C ARG A 270 18.08 -6.24 -3.88
N ARG A 271 18.44 -5.57 -2.78
CA ARG A 271 17.71 -4.39 -2.27
C ARG A 271 17.72 -3.23 -3.26
N ILE A 272 18.86 -2.96 -3.89
CA ILE A 272 19.00 -1.93 -4.93
C ILE A 272 18.13 -2.27 -6.14
N ALA A 273 18.24 -3.50 -6.65
CA ALA A 273 17.42 -3.94 -7.79
C ALA A 273 15.92 -3.94 -7.47
N LYS A 274 15.52 -4.26 -6.25
CA LYS A 274 14.13 -4.11 -5.79
C LYS A 274 13.66 -2.66 -5.90
N ALA A 275 14.44 -1.70 -5.40
CA ALA A 275 14.10 -0.28 -5.53
C ALA A 275 14.00 0.17 -7.00
N ILE A 276 14.85 -0.37 -7.88
CA ILE A 276 14.81 -0.09 -9.32
C ILE A 276 13.55 -0.68 -9.96
N ASN A 277 13.21 -1.95 -9.71
CA ASN A 277 12.02 -2.60 -10.28
C ASN A 277 10.75 -1.82 -9.93
N PHE A 278 10.56 -1.49 -8.66
CA PHE A 278 9.41 -0.69 -8.23
C PHE A 278 9.52 0.75 -8.72
N GLY A 279 10.70 1.36 -8.64
CA GLY A 279 10.95 2.71 -9.14
C GLY A 279 10.53 2.86 -10.60
N ILE A 280 10.91 1.93 -11.46
CA ILE A 280 10.60 1.96 -12.89
C ILE A 280 9.10 1.76 -13.15
N ILE A 281 8.42 0.86 -12.42
CA ILE A 281 6.94 0.73 -12.47
C ILE A 281 6.26 2.06 -12.14
N TYR A 282 6.82 2.84 -11.20
CA TYR A 282 6.29 4.15 -10.80
C TYR A 282 6.90 5.32 -11.60
N GLY A 283 7.65 5.05 -12.67
CA GLY A 283 8.25 6.05 -13.54
C GLY A 283 9.34 6.91 -12.89
N MET A 284 10.03 6.38 -11.88
CA MET A 284 11.12 7.05 -11.17
C MET A 284 12.30 7.35 -12.09
N GLY A 285 12.76 8.61 -12.10
CA GLY A 285 13.96 9.02 -12.81
C GLY A 285 15.26 8.81 -12.01
N PRO A 286 16.44 8.99 -12.65
CA PRO A 286 17.74 8.75 -12.01
C PRO A 286 18.01 9.58 -10.75
N GLN A 287 17.51 10.82 -10.70
CA GLN A 287 17.66 11.69 -9.52
C GLN A 287 16.98 11.10 -8.28
N LYS A 288 15.71 10.71 -8.42
CA LYS A 288 14.95 10.12 -7.31
C LYS A 288 15.51 8.76 -6.90
N LEU A 289 16.00 7.97 -7.85
CA LEU A 289 16.68 6.70 -7.57
C LEU A 289 17.98 6.91 -6.78
N SER A 290 18.80 7.88 -7.19
CA SER A 290 20.04 8.28 -6.49
C SER A 290 19.75 8.68 -5.03
N GLU A 291 18.74 9.50 -4.80
CA GLU A 291 18.31 9.90 -3.46
C GLU A 291 17.80 8.73 -2.61
N GLU A 292 17.00 7.83 -3.20
CA GLU A 292 16.41 6.70 -2.48
C GLU A 292 17.46 5.65 -2.09
N LEU A 293 18.46 5.44 -2.93
CA LEU A 293 19.52 4.47 -2.71
C LEU A 293 20.77 5.04 -2.01
N GLY A 294 20.89 6.37 -1.93
CA GLY A 294 22.10 7.02 -1.41
C GLY A 294 23.34 6.77 -2.27
N ILE A 295 23.15 6.60 -3.59
CA ILE A 295 24.23 6.41 -4.57
C ILE A 295 24.41 7.68 -5.41
N ASP A 296 25.56 7.83 -6.06
CA ASP A 296 25.78 8.97 -6.94
C ASP A 296 24.88 8.93 -8.20
N LEU A 297 24.61 10.11 -8.76
CA LEU A 297 23.71 10.25 -9.90
C LEU A 297 24.21 9.53 -11.16
N LYS A 298 25.53 9.37 -11.33
CA LYS A 298 26.10 8.68 -12.49
C LYS A 298 25.80 7.19 -12.40
N THR A 299 26.04 6.56 -11.25
CA THR A 299 25.69 5.16 -10.99
C THR A 299 24.19 4.91 -11.16
N ALA A 300 23.32 5.80 -10.66
CA ALA A 300 21.88 5.68 -10.83
C ALA A 300 21.45 5.72 -12.32
N LYS A 301 22.09 6.57 -13.13
CA LYS A 301 21.85 6.62 -14.59
C LYS A 301 22.30 5.33 -15.27
N GLU A 302 23.47 4.81 -14.91
CA GLU A 302 24.02 3.57 -15.48
C GLU A 302 23.12 2.36 -15.17
N TYR A 303 22.63 2.23 -13.93
CA TYR A 303 21.70 1.15 -13.57
C TYR A 303 20.38 1.21 -14.34
N ILE A 304 19.80 2.39 -14.51
CA ILE A 304 18.58 2.57 -15.29
C ILE A 304 18.83 2.25 -16.77
N ALA A 305 19.98 2.67 -17.32
CA ALA A 305 20.34 2.38 -18.71
C ALA A 305 20.47 0.87 -18.96
N ARG A 306 21.23 0.15 -18.10
CA ARG A 306 21.38 -1.31 -18.18
C ARG A 306 20.04 -2.04 -18.00
N TYR A 307 19.18 -1.53 -17.13
CA TYR A 307 17.84 -2.08 -16.97
C TYR A 307 17.04 -1.99 -18.28
N TYR A 308 17.00 -0.82 -18.92
CA TYR A 308 16.28 -0.66 -20.18
C TYR A 308 16.91 -1.42 -21.34
N GLU A 309 18.25 -1.56 -21.35
CA GLU A 309 18.96 -2.41 -22.30
C GLU A 309 18.51 -3.87 -22.20
N ARG A 310 18.38 -4.38 -20.97
CA ARG A 310 17.90 -5.74 -20.70
C ARG A 310 16.42 -5.93 -21.00
N TYR A 311 15.58 -5.01 -20.54
CA TYR A 311 14.12 -5.15 -20.56
C TYR A 311 13.50 -4.25 -21.63
N GLN A 312 13.78 -4.53 -22.90
CA GLN A 312 13.32 -3.74 -24.05
C GLN A 312 11.79 -3.66 -24.16
N GLY A 313 11.07 -4.70 -23.72
CA GLY A 313 9.60 -4.67 -23.69
C GLY A 313 9.05 -3.63 -22.72
N VAL A 314 9.78 -3.33 -21.64
CA VAL A 314 9.43 -2.27 -20.69
C VAL A 314 9.53 -0.89 -21.34
N VAL A 315 10.59 -0.64 -22.12
CA VAL A 315 10.76 0.63 -22.84
C VAL A 315 9.61 0.86 -23.80
N ARG A 316 9.31 -0.14 -24.64
CA ARG A 316 8.20 -0.11 -25.59
C ARG A 316 6.87 0.20 -24.89
N TYR A 317 6.55 -0.52 -23.82
CA TYR A 317 5.31 -0.31 -23.07
C TYR A 317 5.18 1.13 -22.55
N ARG A 318 6.26 1.71 -22.01
CA ARG A 318 6.22 3.08 -21.50
C ARG A 318 5.91 4.09 -22.60
N GLU A 319 6.54 3.94 -23.75
CA GLU A 319 6.32 4.81 -24.91
C GLU A 319 4.89 4.66 -25.45
N GLU A 320 4.41 3.43 -25.60
CA GLU A 320 3.04 3.13 -26.04
C GLU A 320 2.00 3.71 -25.09
N MET A 321 2.17 3.56 -23.77
CA MET A 321 1.22 4.08 -22.79
C MET A 321 1.17 5.61 -22.76
N VAL A 322 2.32 6.28 -22.90
CA VAL A 322 2.36 7.75 -22.97
C VAL A 322 1.71 8.24 -24.27
N ALA A 323 1.98 7.57 -25.40
CA ALA A 323 1.35 7.89 -26.68
C ALA A 323 -0.18 7.72 -26.61
N LEU A 324 -0.64 6.58 -26.08
CA LEU A 324 -2.07 6.29 -25.89
C LEU A 324 -2.74 7.33 -24.99
N ALA A 325 -2.10 7.70 -23.88
CA ALA A 325 -2.63 8.70 -22.96
C ALA A 325 -2.73 10.08 -23.61
N ARG A 326 -1.76 10.46 -24.46
CA ARG A 326 -1.80 11.73 -25.21
C ARG A 326 -2.86 11.73 -26.31
N GLU A 327 -3.10 10.60 -26.95
CA GLU A 327 -4.11 10.45 -28.01
C GLU A 327 -5.53 10.46 -27.43
N LYS A 328 -5.78 9.67 -26.39
CA LYS A 328 -7.13 9.44 -25.84
C LYS A 328 -7.49 10.33 -24.66
N GLY A 329 -6.50 10.92 -23.99
CA GLY A 329 -6.68 11.66 -22.73
C GLY A 329 -6.92 10.77 -21.50
N TYR A 330 -6.81 9.44 -21.63
CA TYR A 330 -6.97 8.48 -20.55
C TYR A 330 -6.21 7.17 -20.82
N VAL A 331 -6.05 6.36 -19.78
CA VAL A 331 -5.53 4.98 -19.86
C VAL A 331 -6.51 4.00 -19.21
N THR A 332 -6.42 2.71 -19.58
CA THR A 332 -7.30 1.64 -19.10
C THR A 332 -6.53 0.48 -18.47
N THR A 333 -7.17 -0.22 -17.52
CA THR A 333 -6.73 -1.53 -17.03
C THR A 333 -7.16 -2.65 -17.98
N LEU A 334 -6.77 -3.89 -17.68
CA LEU A 334 -7.15 -5.08 -18.44
C LEU A 334 -8.68 -5.29 -18.48
N PHE A 335 -9.38 -4.82 -17.46
CA PHE A 335 -10.83 -4.91 -17.34
C PHE A 335 -11.51 -3.56 -17.63
N ASN A 336 -10.86 -2.72 -18.43
CA ASN A 336 -11.35 -1.43 -18.93
C ASN A 336 -11.59 -0.34 -17.86
N ARG A 337 -11.06 -0.48 -16.64
CA ARG A 337 -11.12 0.61 -15.67
C ARG A 337 -10.32 1.81 -16.19
N ARG A 338 -10.99 2.96 -16.31
CA ARG A 338 -10.40 4.17 -16.90
C ARG A 338 -9.86 5.13 -15.85
N ARG A 339 -8.75 5.78 -16.19
CA ARG A 339 -8.27 7.00 -15.51
C ARG A 339 -7.97 8.07 -16.53
N TYR A 340 -8.71 9.18 -16.44
CA TYR A 340 -8.46 10.37 -17.23
C TYR A 340 -7.22 11.12 -16.75
N LEU A 341 -6.47 11.67 -17.71
CA LEU A 341 -5.19 12.34 -17.50
C LEU A 341 -5.21 13.71 -18.19
N PRO A 342 -5.96 14.68 -17.65
CA PRO A 342 -6.11 16.00 -18.29
C PRO A 342 -4.77 16.72 -18.47
N ASP A 343 -3.80 16.43 -17.61
CA ASP A 343 -2.48 17.07 -17.59
C ASP A 343 -1.44 16.41 -18.53
N ILE A 344 -1.80 15.38 -19.29
CA ILE A 344 -0.85 14.64 -20.14
C ILE A 344 -0.23 15.49 -21.27
N GLN A 345 -0.88 16.61 -21.62
CA GLN A 345 -0.40 17.60 -22.58
C GLN A 345 -0.09 18.97 -21.93
N HIS A 346 0.07 19.02 -20.60
CA HIS A 346 0.30 20.27 -19.88
C HIS A 346 1.65 20.92 -20.27
N GLN A 347 1.69 22.25 -20.40
CA GLN A 347 2.90 22.98 -20.83
C GLN A 347 4.06 22.91 -19.81
N ASN A 348 3.72 22.93 -18.50
CA ASN A 348 4.68 22.69 -17.44
C ASN A 348 5.16 21.23 -17.42
N ARG A 349 6.45 21.03 -17.73
CA ARG A 349 7.11 19.72 -17.80
C ARG A 349 7.00 18.88 -16.51
N ILE A 350 6.95 19.52 -15.34
CA ILE A 350 6.81 18.78 -14.07
C ILE A 350 5.43 18.14 -13.98
N ILE A 351 4.39 18.91 -14.29
CA ILE A 351 3.00 18.45 -14.24
C ILE A 351 2.77 17.38 -15.32
N GLN A 352 3.27 17.63 -16.53
CA GLN A 352 3.23 16.64 -17.62
C GLN A 352 3.94 15.34 -17.25
N SER A 353 5.14 15.41 -16.67
CA SER A 353 5.89 14.23 -16.25
C SER A 353 5.15 13.43 -15.19
N GLU A 354 4.48 14.07 -14.22
CA GLU A 354 3.61 13.36 -13.27
C GLU A 354 2.47 12.61 -13.98
N ALA A 355 1.81 13.25 -14.96
CA ALA A 355 0.75 12.61 -15.74
C ALA A 355 1.25 11.42 -16.58
N GLU A 356 2.45 11.50 -17.16
CA GLU A 356 3.10 10.39 -17.87
C GLU A 356 3.40 9.22 -16.92
N ARG A 357 3.87 9.50 -15.69
CA ARG A 357 4.07 8.45 -14.68
C ARG A 357 2.75 7.79 -14.28
N MET A 358 1.66 8.56 -14.18
CA MET A 358 0.33 8.02 -13.94
C MET A 358 -0.17 7.16 -15.10
N ALA A 359 0.12 7.55 -16.35
CA ALA A 359 -0.25 6.78 -17.55
C ALA A 359 0.39 5.39 -17.56
N ILE A 360 1.66 5.31 -17.15
CA ILE A 360 2.41 4.05 -17.05
C ILE A 360 1.94 3.21 -15.86
N ASN A 361 1.75 3.83 -14.69
CA ASN A 361 1.48 3.09 -13.46
C ASN A 361 0.03 2.62 -13.33
N THR A 362 -0.93 3.39 -13.81
CA THR A 362 -2.35 3.12 -13.58
C THR A 362 -2.82 1.77 -14.14
N PRO A 363 -2.47 1.37 -15.38
CA PRO A 363 -2.86 0.06 -15.89
C PRO A 363 -2.32 -1.09 -15.01
N ILE A 364 -1.10 -0.94 -14.49
CA ILE A 364 -0.46 -1.95 -13.65
C ILE A 364 -1.17 -2.04 -12.29
N GLN A 365 -1.24 -0.91 -11.58
CA GLN A 365 -1.82 -0.85 -10.23
C GLN A 365 -3.32 -1.18 -10.24
N GLY A 366 -4.04 -0.67 -11.24
CA GLY A 366 -5.47 -0.88 -11.39
C GLY A 366 -5.81 -2.30 -11.81
N THR A 367 -5.03 -2.93 -12.69
CA THR A 367 -5.23 -4.36 -13.02
C THR A 367 -4.97 -5.23 -11.81
N ALA A 368 -3.94 -4.95 -11.00
CA ALA A 368 -3.74 -5.66 -9.73
C ALA A 368 -4.93 -5.49 -8.77
N ALA A 369 -5.50 -4.29 -8.69
CA ALA A 369 -6.72 -4.03 -7.90
C ALA A 369 -7.94 -4.79 -8.45
N ASP A 370 -8.09 -4.88 -9.76
CA ASP A 370 -9.18 -5.61 -10.39
C ASP A 370 -9.05 -7.13 -10.13
N LEU A 371 -7.83 -7.68 -10.24
CA LEU A 371 -7.56 -9.09 -9.99
C LEU A 371 -7.88 -9.50 -8.55
N ILE A 372 -7.45 -8.73 -7.56
CA ILE A 372 -7.76 -9.05 -6.15
C ILE A 372 -9.26 -8.95 -5.87
N LYS A 373 -9.97 -7.96 -6.43
CA LYS A 373 -11.43 -7.85 -6.32
C LYS A 373 -12.14 -9.07 -6.93
N LYS A 374 -11.69 -9.54 -8.11
CA LYS A 374 -12.23 -10.76 -8.74
C LYS A 374 -11.98 -11.98 -7.86
N ALA A 375 -10.80 -12.10 -7.25
CA ALA A 375 -10.48 -13.19 -6.34
C ALA A 375 -11.36 -13.17 -5.08
N MET A 376 -11.58 -11.98 -4.50
CA MET A 376 -12.48 -11.80 -3.35
C MET A 376 -13.90 -12.30 -3.65
N ILE A 377 -14.46 -11.94 -4.81
CA ILE A 377 -15.80 -12.39 -5.22
C ILE A 377 -15.84 -13.91 -5.36
N ARG A 378 -14.89 -14.50 -6.09
CA ARG A 378 -14.86 -15.96 -6.31
C ARG A 378 -14.69 -16.75 -5.02
N ILE A 379 -13.81 -16.30 -4.13
CA ILE A 379 -13.61 -16.92 -2.82
C ILE A 379 -14.89 -16.82 -2.00
N HIS A 380 -15.50 -15.64 -1.92
CA HIS A 380 -16.73 -15.41 -1.17
C HIS A 380 -17.89 -16.29 -1.66
N ASP A 381 -18.07 -16.40 -2.98
CA ASP A 381 -19.07 -17.29 -3.57
C ASP A 381 -18.82 -18.76 -3.20
N ARG A 382 -17.56 -19.23 -3.28
CA ARG A 382 -17.22 -20.61 -2.89
C ARG A 382 -17.36 -20.87 -1.39
N LEU A 383 -17.00 -19.91 -0.54
CA LEU A 383 -17.20 -20.00 0.91
C LEU A 383 -18.67 -20.28 1.23
N LYS A 384 -19.60 -19.54 0.58
CA LYS A 384 -21.05 -19.73 0.75
C LYS A 384 -21.52 -21.06 0.17
N LYS A 385 -21.12 -21.40 -1.06
CA LYS A 385 -21.53 -22.63 -1.76
C LYS A 385 -21.08 -23.90 -1.03
N GLU A 386 -19.85 -23.90 -0.53
CA GLU A 386 -19.23 -25.04 0.17
C GLU A 386 -19.43 -25.00 1.69
N LYS A 387 -20.25 -24.05 2.18
CA LYS A 387 -20.68 -23.91 3.58
C LYS A 387 -19.51 -23.88 4.58
N PHE A 388 -18.51 -23.06 4.30
CA PHE A 388 -17.41 -22.81 5.25
C PHE A 388 -17.90 -21.97 6.44
N GLY A 389 -17.31 -22.22 7.62
CA GLY A 389 -17.36 -21.29 8.76
C GLY A 389 -16.35 -20.14 8.64
N THR A 390 -15.42 -20.22 7.67
CA THR A 390 -14.44 -19.17 7.36
C THR A 390 -15.06 -17.84 6.97
N ARG A 391 -14.45 -16.75 7.44
CA ARG A 391 -14.78 -15.37 7.08
C ARG A 391 -13.59 -14.67 6.44
N LEU A 392 -13.83 -13.94 5.34
CA LEU A 392 -12.88 -12.95 4.84
C LEU A 392 -13.02 -11.69 5.72
N LEU A 393 -11.91 -11.23 6.31
CA LEU A 393 -11.91 -10.12 7.27
C LEU A 393 -11.39 -8.82 6.66
N LEU A 394 -10.20 -8.88 6.04
CA LEU A 394 -9.51 -7.68 5.55
C LEU A 394 -8.96 -7.89 4.14
N GLN A 395 -8.90 -6.77 3.42
CA GLN A 395 -8.07 -6.63 2.23
C GLN A 395 -7.05 -5.52 2.48
N VAL A 396 -5.76 -5.88 2.42
CA VAL A 396 -4.63 -4.98 2.67
C VAL A 396 -3.69 -5.03 1.49
N HIS A 397 -3.83 -4.07 0.58
CA HIS A 397 -3.05 -4.01 -0.67
C HIS A 397 -3.26 -5.25 -1.56
N ASP A 398 -2.32 -6.18 -1.59
CA ASP A 398 -2.34 -7.45 -2.31
C ASP A 398 -2.62 -8.67 -1.40
N GLU A 399 -2.83 -8.41 -0.10
CA GLU A 399 -3.11 -9.38 0.96
C GLU A 399 -4.62 -9.50 1.23
N LEU A 400 -5.10 -10.73 1.40
CA LEU A 400 -6.41 -11.07 1.97
C LEU A 400 -6.22 -11.80 3.30
N VAL A 401 -6.91 -11.33 4.34
CA VAL A 401 -6.86 -11.92 5.69
C VAL A 401 -8.19 -12.57 6.00
N PHE A 402 -8.13 -13.83 6.40
CA PHE A 402 -9.26 -14.68 6.74
C PHE A 402 -9.17 -15.10 8.21
N GLU A 403 -10.32 -15.50 8.74
CA GLU A 403 -10.44 -16.18 10.02
C GLU A 403 -11.26 -17.45 9.79
N ALA A 404 -10.64 -18.59 10.06
CA ALA A 404 -11.18 -19.90 9.71
C ALA A 404 -11.18 -20.82 10.93
N PRO A 405 -12.23 -21.63 11.15
CA PRO A 405 -12.18 -22.71 12.14
C PRO A 405 -10.96 -23.61 11.91
N GLU A 406 -10.29 -24.04 12.97
CA GLU A 406 -9.05 -24.85 12.85
C GLU A 406 -9.23 -26.07 11.94
N LYS A 407 -10.38 -26.74 12.02
CA LYS A 407 -10.74 -27.91 11.20
C LYS A 407 -10.88 -27.61 9.70
N GLU A 408 -11.01 -26.34 9.30
CA GLU A 408 -11.22 -25.92 7.91
C GLU A 408 -9.93 -25.46 7.23
N ILE A 409 -8.83 -25.24 7.98
CA ILE A 409 -7.59 -24.59 7.51
C ILE A 409 -7.05 -25.22 6.22
N SER A 410 -6.80 -26.52 6.19
CA SER A 410 -6.24 -27.16 4.99
C SER A 410 -7.17 -27.05 3.77
N ARG A 411 -8.49 -27.00 3.99
CA ARG A 411 -9.47 -26.88 2.91
C ARG A 411 -9.54 -25.44 2.38
N ILE A 412 -9.47 -24.44 3.27
CA ILE A 412 -9.49 -23.04 2.86
C ILE A 412 -8.18 -22.63 2.19
N GLU A 413 -7.02 -23.10 2.65
CA GLU A 413 -5.73 -22.82 2.00
C GLU A 413 -5.73 -23.23 0.52
N LYS A 414 -6.25 -24.43 0.24
CA LYS A 414 -6.37 -24.94 -1.13
C LYS A 414 -7.32 -24.08 -1.96
N LEU A 415 -8.50 -23.75 -1.43
CA LEU A 415 -9.50 -22.93 -2.11
C LEU A 415 -8.95 -21.53 -2.42
N VAL A 416 -8.34 -20.86 -1.44
CA VAL A 416 -7.77 -19.51 -1.62
C VAL A 416 -6.68 -19.52 -2.67
N ARG A 417 -5.78 -20.51 -2.64
CA ARG A 417 -4.73 -20.67 -3.66
C ARG A 417 -5.32 -20.82 -5.06
N GLU A 418 -6.26 -21.76 -5.22
CA GLU A 418 -6.93 -22.02 -6.50
C GLU A 418 -7.61 -20.76 -7.06
N GLU A 419 -8.38 -20.05 -6.25
CA GLU A 419 -9.15 -18.89 -6.72
C GLU A 419 -8.28 -17.66 -7.00
N MET A 420 -7.25 -17.42 -6.18
CA MET A 420 -6.36 -16.28 -6.39
C MET A 420 -5.39 -16.51 -7.55
N GLU A 421 -4.74 -17.67 -7.64
CA GLU A 421 -3.80 -17.98 -8.73
C GLU A 421 -4.54 -18.21 -10.05
N GLY A 422 -5.74 -18.78 -10.00
CA GLY A 422 -6.63 -19.03 -11.15
C GLY A 422 -7.57 -17.88 -11.50
N VAL A 423 -7.45 -16.71 -10.88
CA VAL A 423 -8.40 -15.60 -11.07
C VAL A 423 -8.45 -15.12 -12.52
N HIS A 424 -7.30 -15.12 -13.20
CA HIS A 424 -7.16 -14.71 -14.58
C HIS A 424 -5.85 -15.23 -15.19
N GLN A 425 -5.87 -15.57 -16.47
CA GLN A 425 -4.68 -16.02 -17.18
C GLN A 425 -3.88 -14.81 -17.69
N LEU A 426 -2.74 -14.54 -17.05
CA LEU A 426 -1.74 -13.59 -17.55
C LEU A 426 -0.69 -14.33 -18.40
N ARG A 427 0.27 -13.56 -18.95
CA ARG A 427 1.42 -14.14 -19.68
C ARG A 427 2.42 -14.81 -18.74
N VAL A 428 2.33 -14.52 -17.45
CA VAL A 428 3.11 -15.14 -16.38
C VAL A 428 2.13 -15.67 -15.32
N PRO A 429 2.43 -16.78 -14.64
CA PRO A 429 1.53 -17.31 -13.62
C PRO A 429 1.36 -16.30 -12.48
N LEU A 430 0.17 -16.23 -11.88
CA LEU A 430 0.00 -15.59 -10.58
C LEU A 430 0.44 -16.59 -9.49
N LYS A 431 0.99 -16.07 -8.39
CA LYS A 431 1.47 -16.90 -7.27
C LYS A 431 1.05 -16.26 -5.96
N VAL A 432 0.60 -17.07 -5.01
CA VAL A 432 0.17 -16.62 -3.69
C VAL A 432 0.97 -17.31 -2.60
N ASP A 433 1.45 -16.51 -1.65
CA ASP A 433 2.05 -17.01 -0.43
C ASP A 433 0.97 -17.03 0.65
N ILE A 434 0.79 -18.19 1.30
CA ILE A 434 -0.24 -18.38 2.33
C ILE A 434 0.44 -18.75 3.64
N ARG A 435 0.00 -18.12 4.74
CA ARG A 435 0.47 -18.38 6.09
C ARG A 435 -0.69 -18.41 7.06
N VAL A 436 -0.53 -19.16 8.14
CA VAL A 436 -1.54 -19.37 9.17
C VAL A 436 -0.93 -19.14 10.54
N GLY A 437 -1.68 -18.52 11.44
CA GLY A 437 -1.22 -18.23 12.80
C GLY A 437 -2.36 -17.89 13.74
N VAL A 438 -2.08 -17.83 15.04
CA VAL A 438 -3.10 -17.45 16.04
C VAL A 438 -3.37 -15.94 16.05
N ASN A 439 -2.43 -15.17 15.51
CA ASN A 439 -2.49 -13.72 15.37
C ASN A 439 -1.94 -13.27 14.00
N TRP A 440 -2.13 -11.99 13.68
CA TRP A 440 -1.79 -11.48 12.36
C TRP A 440 -0.28 -11.33 12.11
N ASP A 441 0.58 -11.31 13.14
CA ASP A 441 2.04 -11.36 12.93
C ASP A 441 2.50 -12.76 12.52
N GLU A 442 1.91 -13.81 13.10
CA GLU A 442 2.24 -15.21 12.75
C GLU A 442 1.66 -15.63 11.40
N ALA A 443 0.46 -15.12 11.07
CA ALA A 443 -0.19 -15.38 9.80
C ALA A 443 0.40 -14.56 8.64
N HIS A 444 1.44 -13.75 8.85
CA HIS A 444 2.04 -12.86 7.85
C HIS A 444 3.54 -13.16 7.66
#